data_AF-D4N6W3-F1
#
_entry.id   AF-D4N6W3-F1
#
_cell.length_a   1.000
_cell.length_b   1.000
_cell.length_c   1.000
_cell.angle_alpha   90.00
_cell.angle_beta   90.00
_cell.angle_gamma   90.00
#
_symmetry.space_group_name_H-M   'P 1'
#
loop_
_entity.id
_entity.type
_entity.pdbx_description
1 polymer ?
#
loop_
_entity_poly.entity_id
_entity_poly.type
_entity_poly.pdbx_seq_one_letter_code
_entity_poly.pdbx_strand_id
1 'polypeptide(L)'
;GTMTPTYTMMFGGKDGEDGVLGKSVMRVPAKRVISTIIKIIDMYRQERSSNESLAIWINKLINGAPNGNRTAKNLDDIKKALMETISLPSPQEDPDAYMDYGNDVKFSAKTARGECAA
;
A
#
# COMPACT_ATOMS: atom_id res chain seq x y z
N GLY A 1 21.11 6.13 -1.21
CA GLY A 1 19.87 6.67 -1.79
C GLY A 1 19.23 7.61 -0.79
N THR A 2 18.54 8.66 -1.26
CA THR A 2 17.78 9.57 -0.39
C THR A 2 16.68 8.79 0.33
N MET A 3 16.65 8.87 1.66
CA MET A 3 15.57 8.24 2.43
C MET A 3 14.26 8.99 2.17
N THR A 4 13.18 8.24 1.97
CA THR A 4 11.83 8.78 1.77
C THR A 4 10.90 8.23 2.85
N PRO A 5 10.00 9.05 3.42
CA PRO A 5 9.01 8.55 4.38
C PRO A 5 8.09 7.55 3.68
N THR A 6 7.81 6.44 4.36
CA THR A 6 6.98 5.35 3.80
C THR A 6 5.99 4.85 4.84
N TYR A 7 4.79 4.52 4.35
CA TYR A 7 3.75 3.84 5.12
C TYR A 7 3.73 2.36 4.77
N THR A 8 3.43 1.50 5.74
CA THR A 8 3.15 0.08 5.48
C THR A 8 1.68 -0.07 5.10
N MET A 9 1.40 -0.48 3.87
CA MET A 9 0.05 -0.83 3.43
C MET A 9 -0.31 -2.23 3.94
N MET A 10 -1.45 -2.34 4.62
CA MET A 10 -1.98 -3.60 5.14
C MET A 10 -3.42 -3.81 4.65
N PHE A 11 -3.79 -5.06 4.36
CA PHE A 11 -5.11 -5.44 3.89
C PHE A 11 -5.82 -6.43 4.82
N GLY A 12 -7.16 -6.34 4.88
CA GLY A 12 -8.02 -7.34 5.53
C GLY A 12 -8.09 -7.27 7.05
N GLY A 13 -7.65 -6.15 7.65
CA GLY A 13 -7.92 -5.91 9.06
C GLY A 13 -9.42 -5.77 9.33
N LYS A 14 -9.91 -6.38 10.42
CA LYS A 14 -11.31 -6.26 10.87
C LYS A 14 -11.39 -6.20 12.39
N ASP A 15 -12.29 -5.37 12.89
CA ASP A 15 -12.61 -5.13 14.30
C ASP A 15 -14.01 -5.70 14.63
N GLY A 16 -14.10 -7.03 14.62
CA GLY A 16 -15.31 -7.75 15.02
C GLY A 16 -14.98 -8.86 16.03
N GLU A 17 -15.96 -9.71 16.32
CA GLU A 17 -15.80 -10.84 17.25
C GLU A 17 -14.62 -11.74 16.87
N ASP A 18 -14.44 -11.98 15.57
CA ASP A 18 -13.28 -12.64 14.99
C ASP A 18 -12.21 -11.64 14.53
N GLY A 19 -11.80 -10.68 15.36
CA GLY A 19 -10.84 -9.65 14.99
C GLY A 19 -9.61 -10.23 14.30
N VAL A 20 -9.21 -9.64 13.15
CA VAL A 20 -8.07 -10.12 12.36
C VAL A 20 -7.13 -8.95 12.09
N LEU A 21 -5.84 -9.20 12.29
CA LEU A 21 -4.79 -8.26 11.93
C LEU A 21 -4.65 -8.19 10.41
N GLY A 22 -4.42 -6.97 9.91
CA GLY A 22 -4.15 -6.76 8.50
C GLY A 22 -2.87 -7.47 8.05
N LYS A 23 -2.88 -8.00 6.83
CA LYS A 23 -1.69 -8.58 6.20
C LYS A 23 -0.89 -7.51 5.49
N SER A 24 0.41 -7.43 5.78
CA SER A 24 1.32 -6.52 5.10
C SER A 24 1.43 -6.85 3.61
N VAL A 25 1.28 -5.83 2.76
CA VAL A 25 1.36 -5.96 1.30
C VAL A 25 2.67 -5.36 0.78
N MET A 26 2.89 -4.07 1.06
CA MET A 26 4.09 -3.34 0.63
C MET A 26 4.29 -2.05 1.43
N ARG A 27 5.49 -1.47 1.31
CA ARG A 27 5.75 -0.09 1.74
C ARG A 27 5.42 0.87 0.58
N VAL A 28 4.81 2.00 0.91
CA VAL A 28 4.40 3.02 -0.06
C VAL A 28 5.01 4.36 0.34
N PRO A 29 5.74 5.06 -0.55
CA PRO A 29 6.20 6.41 -0.28
C PRO A 29 5.03 7.34 0.04
N ALA A 30 5.20 8.23 1.02
CA ALA A 30 4.13 9.11 1.49
C ALA A 30 3.41 9.83 0.34
N LYS A 31 4.17 10.46 -0.58
CA LYS A 31 3.61 11.17 -1.74
C LYS A 31 2.92 10.27 -2.78
N ARG A 32 3.12 8.95 -2.71
CA ARG A 32 2.50 7.96 -3.61
C ARG A 32 1.27 7.28 -3.03
N VAL A 33 0.95 7.50 -1.76
CA VAL A 33 -0.23 6.89 -1.11
C VAL A 33 -1.51 7.16 -1.91
N ILE A 34 -1.75 8.41 -2.31
CA ILE A 34 -2.97 8.79 -3.05
C ILE A 34 -3.07 8.03 -4.38
N SER A 35 -2.01 8.02 -5.19
CA SER A 35 -1.98 7.30 -6.46
C SER A 35 -2.17 5.79 -6.29
N THR A 36 -1.57 5.20 -5.26
CA THR A 36 -1.75 3.77 -4.96
C THR A 36 -3.19 3.45 -4.54
N ILE A 37 -3.83 4.30 -3.74
CA ILE A 37 -5.25 4.13 -3.35
C ILE A 37 -6.18 4.25 -4.57
N ILE A 38 -5.94 5.22 -5.45
CA ILE A 38 -6.72 5.38 -6.69
C ILE A 38 -6.62 4.11 -7.53
N LYS A 39 -5.40 3.58 -7.74
CA LYS A 39 -5.20 2.32 -8.48
C LYS A 39 -5.96 1.15 -7.87
N ILE A 40 -5.98 1.01 -6.54
CA ILE A 40 -6.77 -0.03 -5.85
C ILE A 40 -8.26 0.13 -6.13
N ILE A 41 -8.78 1.36 -6.05
CA ILE A 41 -10.20 1.64 -6.33
C ILE A 41 -10.54 1.30 -7.78
N ASP A 42 -9.68 1.65 -8.73
CA ASP A 42 -9.89 1.36 -10.15
C ASP A 42 -9.90 -0.15 -10.41
N MET A 43 -8.93 -0.89 -9.87
CA MET A 43 -8.89 -2.35 -9.96
C MET A 43 -10.15 -2.97 -9.37
N TYR A 44 -10.55 -2.55 -8.16
CA TYR A 44 -11.78 -3.04 -7.53
C TYR A 44 -13.01 -2.74 -8.39
N ARG A 45 -13.14 -1.53 -8.94
CA ARG A 45 -14.29 -1.15 -9.78
C ARG A 45 -14.38 -1.96 -11.07
N GLN A 46 -13.25 -2.33 -11.65
CA GLN A 46 -13.17 -3.12 -12.87
C GLN A 46 -13.42 -4.62 -12.62
N GLU A 47 -12.98 -5.14 -11.47
CA GLU A 47 -12.97 -6.57 -11.17
C GLU A 47 -14.12 -7.06 -10.29
N ARG A 48 -14.81 -6.16 -9.59
CA ARG A 48 -15.85 -6.55 -8.63
C ARG A 48 -17.01 -7.25 -9.32
N SER A 49 -17.53 -8.28 -8.67
CA SER A 49 -18.82 -8.86 -9.04
C SER A 49 -19.99 -7.95 -8.63
N SER A 50 -21.19 -8.24 -9.15
CA SER A 50 -22.40 -7.53 -8.70
C SER A 50 -22.55 -7.64 -7.18
N ASN A 51 -22.85 -6.50 -6.53
CA ASN A 51 -22.99 -6.36 -5.07
C ASN A 51 -21.77 -6.79 -4.22
N GLU A 52 -20.59 -6.97 -4.82
CA GLU A 52 -19.36 -7.24 -4.07
C GLU A 52 -18.78 -5.95 -3.49
N SER A 53 -18.63 -5.87 -2.17
CA SER A 53 -17.95 -4.76 -1.48
C SER A 53 -16.43 -4.86 -1.60
N LEU A 54 -15.72 -3.75 -1.38
CA LEU A 54 -14.25 -3.71 -1.37
C LEU A 54 -13.67 -4.69 -0.33
N ALA A 55 -14.28 -4.75 0.87
CA ALA A 55 -13.84 -5.66 1.93
C ALA A 55 -13.94 -7.13 1.50
N ILE A 56 -15.04 -7.52 0.82
CA ILE A 56 -15.20 -8.88 0.30
C ILE A 56 -14.17 -9.17 -0.81
N TRP A 57 -13.95 -8.21 -1.71
CA TRP A 57 -12.95 -8.35 -2.78
C TRP A 57 -11.52 -8.52 -2.23
N ILE A 58 -11.12 -7.70 -1.25
CA ILE A 58 -9.83 -7.82 -0.54
C ILE A 58 -9.72 -9.18 0.16
N ASN A 59 -10.76 -9.64 0.85
CA ASN A 59 -10.74 -10.94 1.53
C ASN A 59 -10.54 -12.11 0.55
N LYS A 60 -11.11 -12.03 -0.66
CA LYS A 60 -10.87 -13.05 -1.69
C LYS A 60 -9.42 -13.07 -2.17
N LEU A 61 -8.77 -11.92 -2.33
CA LEU A 61 -7.34 -11.82 -2.65
C LEU A 61 -6.46 -12.41 -1.54
N ILE A 62 -6.81 -12.14 -0.28
CA ILE A 62 -6.10 -12.68 0.88
C ILE A 62 -6.20 -14.21 0.95
N ASN A 63 -7.34 -14.75 0.58
CA ASN A 63 -7.62 -16.19 0.61
C ASN A 63 -7.26 -16.92 -0.69
N GLY A 64 -6.75 -16.21 -1.70
CA GLY A 64 -6.37 -16.77 -2.99
C GLY A 64 -7.53 -17.36 -3.80
N ALA A 65 -8.75 -16.84 -3.64
CA ALA A 65 -9.96 -17.38 -4.27
C ALA A 65 -10.14 -16.85 -5.71
N PRO A 66 -9.94 -17.68 -6.76
CA PRO A 66 -9.91 -17.23 -8.14
C PRO A 66 -11.33 -17.24 -8.73
N ASN A 67 -12.19 -16.33 -8.30
CA ASN A 67 -13.52 -16.20 -8.88
C ASN A 67 -13.60 -14.95 -9.76
N GLY A 68 -14.11 -15.11 -10.99
CA GLY A 68 -14.36 -14.03 -11.94
C GLY A 68 -13.18 -13.73 -12.89
N ASN A 69 -13.32 -12.65 -13.68
CA ASN A 69 -12.36 -12.23 -14.70
C ASN A 69 -11.29 -11.27 -14.10
N ARG A 70 -10.68 -11.64 -12.97
CA ARG A 70 -9.78 -10.76 -12.23
C ARG A 70 -8.34 -10.85 -12.74
N THR A 71 -7.69 -9.70 -12.83
CA THR A 71 -6.27 -9.60 -13.18
C THR A 71 -5.39 -10.01 -12.00
N ALA A 72 -5.77 -9.66 -10.77
CA ALA A 72 -5.07 -10.08 -9.56
C ALA A 72 -5.80 -11.23 -8.84
N LYS A 73 -5.07 -12.30 -8.49
CA LYS A 73 -5.65 -13.50 -7.83
C LYS A 73 -5.24 -13.64 -6.37
N ASN A 74 -4.17 -12.97 -5.98
CA ASN A 74 -3.60 -13.03 -4.64
C ASN A 74 -2.90 -11.70 -4.28
N LEU A 75 -2.36 -11.61 -3.07
CA LEU A 75 -1.65 -10.41 -2.61
C LEU A 75 -0.39 -10.09 -3.41
N ASP A 76 0.32 -11.10 -3.94
CA ASP A 76 1.52 -10.86 -4.75
C ASP A 76 1.18 -10.25 -6.11
N ASP A 77 0.07 -10.66 -6.73
CA ASP A 77 -0.41 -10.07 -7.97
C ASP A 77 -0.83 -8.61 -7.77
N ILE A 78 -1.53 -8.31 -6.67
CA ILE A 78 -1.84 -6.92 -6.31
C ILE A 78 -0.57 -6.12 -6.09
N LYS A 79 0.38 -6.65 -5.32
CA LYS A 79 1.66 -5.98 -5.07
C LYS A 79 2.35 -5.63 -6.39
N LYS A 80 2.44 -6.58 -7.33
CA LYS A 80 3.01 -6.35 -8.67
C LYS A 80 2.26 -5.25 -9.42
N ALA A 81 0.93 -5.28 -9.42
CA ALA A 81 0.12 -4.26 -10.08
C ALA A 81 0.30 -2.86 -9.45
N LEU A 82 0.58 -2.77 -8.15
CA LEU A 82 0.79 -1.49 -7.45
C LEU A 82 2.23 -0.96 -7.55
N MET A 83 3.21 -1.80 -7.95
CA MET A 83 4.62 -1.36 -8.08
C MET A 83 4.79 -0.18 -9.03
N GLU A 84 3.97 -0.07 -10.07
CA GLU A 84 4.01 1.06 -11.02
C GLU A 84 3.66 2.41 -10.37
N THR A 85 2.91 2.38 -9.26
CA THR A 85 2.42 3.60 -8.59
C THR A 85 3.43 4.20 -7.61
N ILE A 86 4.49 3.46 -7.26
CA ILE A 86 5.42 3.86 -6.20
C ILE A 86 6.75 4.44 -6.71
N SER A 87 6.92 4.57 -8.03
CA SER A 87 8.12 5.18 -8.60
C SER A 87 8.22 6.65 -8.20
N LEU A 88 9.39 7.09 -7.75
CA LEU A 88 9.67 8.49 -7.45
C LEU A 88 10.60 9.06 -8.53
N PRO A 89 10.39 10.32 -8.97
CA PRO A 89 11.40 11.05 -9.74
C PRO A 89 12.69 11.22 -8.93
N SER A 90 13.79 11.63 -9.56
CA SER A 90 15.02 11.87 -8.80
C SER A 90 14.83 13.02 -7.78
N PRO A 91 15.58 13.02 -6.67
CA PRO A 91 15.48 14.10 -5.68
C PRO A 91 15.87 15.49 -6.23
N GLN A 92 16.59 15.54 -7.35
CA GLN A 92 16.94 16.79 -8.03
C GLN A 92 15.77 17.33 -8.87
N GLU A 93 15.01 16.44 -9.50
CA GLU A 93 13.85 16.81 -10.32
C GLU A 93 12.66 17.22 -9.46
N ASP A 94 12.42 16.50 -8.37
CA ASP A 94 11.31 16.76 -7.45
C ASP A 94 11.71 16.39 -6.00
N PRO A 95 12.25 17.37 -5.25
CA PRO A 95 12.58 17.19 -3.84
C PRO A 95 11.36 16.89 -2.95
N ASP A 96 10.17 17.39 -3.32
CA ASP A 96 8.94 17.28 -2.52
C ASP A 96 8.40 15.84 -2.52
N ALA A 97 8.69 15.07 -3.57
CA ALA A 97 8.43 13.63 -3.65
C ALA A 97 9.05 12.82 -2.49
N TYR A 98 10.03 13.39 -1.79
CA TYR A 98 10.77 12.79 -0.68
C TYR A 98 10.34 13.31 0.70
N MET A 99 9.22 14.04 0.78
CA MET A 99 8.63 14.54 2.02
C MET A 99 7.27 13.89 2.30
N ASP A 100 6.75 14.03 3.52
CA ASP A 100 5.37 13.61 3.83
C ASP A 100 4.38 14.74 3.53
N TYR A 101 3.09 14.42 3.45
CA TYR A 101 2.04 15.43 3.44
C TYR A 101 1.96 16.12 4.81
N GLY A 102 1.84 17.45 4.81
CA GLY A 102 1.74 18.24 6.03
C GLY A 102 3.04 18.40 6.81
N ASN A 103 4.18 18.01 6.24
CA ASN A 103 5.50 18.17 6.84
C ASN A 103 6.40 19.02 5.92
N ASP A 104 7.14 19.95 6.52
CA ASP A 104 8.10 20.83 5.86
C ASP A 104 9.57 20.39 6.08
N VAL A 105 9.80 19.38 6.93
CA VAL A 105 11.14 18.82 7.15
C VAL A 105 11.41 17.59 6.30
N LYS A 106 12.64 17.54 5.76
CA LYS A 106 13.15 16.35 5.08
C LYS A 106 13.18 15.17 6.05
N PHE A 107 12.76 14.00 5.56
CA PHE A 107 12.84 12.78 6.35
C PHE A 107 14.29 12.44 6.70
N SER A 108 14.55 12.23 7.99
CA SER A 108 15.83 11.79 8.51
C SER A 108 15.57 10.68 9.53
N ALA A 109 16.13 9.50 9.29
CA ALA A 109 16.15 8.45 10.30
C ALA A 109 17.06 8.90 11.44
N LYS A 110 16.47 9.43 12.51
CA LYS A 110 17.18 9.69 13.76
C LYS A 110 17.19 8.39 14.55
N THR A 111 18.31 7.68 14.56
CA THR A 111 18.52 6.58 15.51
C THR A 111 19.02 7.17 16.81
N ALA A 112 18.27 7.00 17.90
CA ALA A 112 18.85 7.26 19.22
C ALA A 112 19.89 6.17 19.53
N ARG A 113 20.94 6.52 20.28
CA ARG A 113 22.00 5.59 20.69
C ARG A 113 21.36 4.49 21.56
N GLY A 114 21.11 3.31 21.01
CA GLY A 114 20.53 2.15 21.72
C GLY A 114 19.26 1.55 21.11
N GLU A 115 18.69 2.10 20.03
CA GLU A 115 17.43 1.58 19.44
C GLU A 115 17.61 0.41 18.46
N CYS A 116 18.85 -0.03 18.20
CA CYS A 116 19.09 -1.34 17.62
C CYS A 116 19.14 -2.36 18.76
N ALA A 117 17.99 -2.92 19.15
CA ALA A 117 17.98 -4.21 19.82
C ALA A 117 18.53 -5.24 18.81
N ALA A 118 19.59 -5.93 19.22
CA ALA A 118 20.32 -6.94 18.45
C ALA A 118 19.47 -8.16 18.07
#